data_AF-A0A9P8XR57-F1
#
_entry.id   AF-A0A9P8XR57-F1
#
_cell.length_a   1.000
_cell.length_b   1.000
_cell.length_c   1.000
_cell.angle_alpha   90.00
_cell.angle_beta   90.00
_cell.angle_gamma   90.00
#
_symmetry.space_group_name_H-M   'P 1'
#
loop_
_entity.id
_entity.type
_entity.pdbx_description
1 polymer ?
#
loop_
_entity_poly.entity_id
_entity_poly.type
_entity_poly.pdbx_seq_one_letter_code
_entity_poly.pdbx_strand_id
1 'polypeptide(L)'
;MSDPVPFVNSGRYWLVSLVNSISVWAAVAVLSWAGDFTITAAVLALIQRIFIALVSNLGGGVLIVRGIFTNETSPEVINYILNHLGDLLCFLYDLIRPSAVITTGNAGTPPENEYWELDLTIEANQRAVGAQIQRVLLSISEIIRLGNRWPAPTTIADVTMNTELESDLVNEAPRPTYVARFNGKAPSELSGEKWIYINGIGNERVWFESGCRKISNAFRRDVTGVYNRSDGILWDIIECFGEHSAIFDANDMQIDNRFIQVTGSSQAAQEALRAELDRTLWPQDGSPEPEKVVLICHSQGCLLTRLTLQAMVQAYDGEARKRTDMKEKLYVFSFANPSIDWLVVDGQDVQSLGQFAALTEHFAHEADFVATLGVILHMNGDESGFFFQDPQNQLRTSTVFTSFNGAGHLFGAHYSLDPNDYHNGEASALFRALGGHPLA
;
A
#
# COMPACT_ATOMS: atom_id res chain seq x y z
N MET A 1 52.50 31.15 -14.67
CA MET A 1 51.56 31.07 -13.55
C MET A 1 50.60 29.95 -13.87
N SER A 2 50.78 28.86 -13.13
CA SER A 2 50.11 27.58 -13.27
C SER A 2 49.13 27.46 -12.10
N ASP A 3 47.84 27.40 -12.37
CA ASP A 3 46.84 27.03 -11.38
C ASP A 3 46.36 25.58 -11.64
N PRO A 4 46.24 24.74 -10.59
CA PRO A 4 45.93 23.32 -10.73
C PRO A 4 44.43 23.06 -10.75
N VAL A 5 44.04 22.06 -11.56
CA VAL A 5 42.70 21.44 -11.58
C VAL A 5 42.51 20.61 -10.30
N PRO A 6 41.40 20.74 -9.54
CA PRO A 6 41.14 19.85 -8.42
C PRO A 6 40.55 18.52 -8.92
N PHE A 7 41.42 17.54 -9.07
CA PHE A 7 41.09 16.14 -9.32
C PHE A 7 40.80 15.42 -7.99
N VAL A 8 39.72 15.76 -7.29
CA VAL A 8 39.32 15.05 -6.06
C VAL A 8 37.79 15.01 -5.93
N ASN A 9 37.15 13.96 -6.45
CA ASN A 9 35.90 13.41 -5.87
C ASN A 9 35.36 12.14 -6.55
N SER A 10 35.84 11.75 -7.73
CA SER A 10 35.32 10.58 -8.46
C SER A 10 35.72 9.22 -7.85
N GLY A 11 36.90 9.11 -7.23
CA GLY A 11 37.42 7.84 -6.68
C GLY A 11 36.70 7.36 -5.41
N ARG A 12 36.20 8.27 -4.56
CA ARG A 12 35.47 7.91 -3.33
C ARG A 12 34.04 7.48 -3.60
N TYR A 13 33.35 8.09 -4.57
CA TYR A 13 32.02 7.67 -5.00
C TYR A 13 32.04 6.26 -5.62
N TRP A 14 33.06 5.96 -6.43
CA TRP A 14 33.21 4.63 -7.03
C TRP A 14 33.53 3.55 -5.99
N LEU A 15 34.42 3.82 -5.02
CA LEU A 15 34.75 2.87 -3.95
C LEU A 15 33.58 2.63 -2.99
N VAL A 16 32.80 3.65 -2.63
CA VAL A 16 31.61 3.49 -1.78
C VAL A 16 30.50 2.75 -2.52
N SER A 17 30.28 3.06 -3.80
CA SER A 17 29.33 2.34 -4.66
C SER A 17 29.74 0.88 -4.83
N LEU A 18 31.02 0.60 -5.13
CA LEU A 18 31.54 -0.76 -5.32
C LEU A 18 31.51 -1.58 -4.03
N VAL A 19 31.87 -0.99 -2.87
CA VAL A 19 31.82 -1.66 -1.57
C VAL A 19 30.37 -1.93 -1.16
N ASN A 20 29.44 -0.99 -1.41
CA ASN A 20 28.02 -1.23 -1.17
C ASN A 20 27.47 -2.33 -2.09
N SER A 21 27.82 -2.33 -3.37
CA SER A 21 27.39 -3.38 -4.31
C SER A 21 27.94 -4.76 -3.94
N ILE A 22 29.22 -4.88 -3.55
CA ILE A 22 29.83 -6.16 -3.16
C ILE A 22 29.29 -6.64 -1.80
N SER A 23 29.08 -5.74 -0.84
CA SER A 23 28.56 -6.08 0.50
C SER A 23 27.09 -6.48 0.45
N VAL A 24 26.29 -5.83 -0.41
CA VAL A 24 24.89 -6.19 -0.65
C VAL A 24 24.79 -7.50 -1.40
N TRP A 25 25.63 -7.74 -2.41
CA TRP A 25 25.64 -9.02 -3.12
C TRP A 25 26.07 -10.16 -2.19
N ALA A 26 27.06 -9.94 -1.32
CA ALA A 26 27.45 -10.90 -0.29
C ALA A 26 26.35 -11.11 0.77
N ALA A 27 25.64 -10.06 1.19
CA ALA A 27 24.53 -10.18 2.13
C ALA A 27 23.34 -10.93 1.51
N VAL A 28 22.97 -10.60 0.27
CA VAL A 28 21.92 -11.30 -0.49
C VAL A 28 22.33 -12.75 -0.78
N ALA A 29 23.60 -13.01 -1.12
CA ALA A 29 24.12 -14.36 -1.31
C ALA A 29 24.09 -15.19 -0.02
N VAL A 30 24.48 -14.59 1.12
CA VAL A 30 24.44 -15.25 2.44
C VAL A 30 22.99 -15.48 2.89
N LEU A 31 22.08 -14.54 2.62
CA LEU A 31 20.65 -14.70 2.87
C LEU A 31 20.05 -15.78 1.96
N SER A 32 20.45 -15.88 0.68
CA SER A 32 19.96 -16.93 -0.23
C SER A 32 20.46 -18.35 0.08
N TRP A 33 21.45 -18.49 0.97
CA TRP A 33 22.07 -19.78 1.31
C TRP A 33 21.75 -20.27 2.73
N ALA A 34 21.13 -19.44 3.57
CA ALA A 34 20.80 -19.77 4.94
C ALA A 34 19.35 -20.31 5.03
N GLY A 35 19.05 -21.24 5.93
CA GLY A 35 17.66 -21.71 6.11
C GLY A 35 16.74 -20.61 6.66
N ASP A 36 15.42 -20.77 6.47
CA ASP A 36 14.36 -19.79 6.78
C ASP A 36 14.53 -19.07 8.13
N PHE A 37 14.94 -19.79 9.18
CA PHE A 37 15.13 -19.23 10.52
C PHE A 37 16.31 -18.24 10.60
N THR A 38 17.42 -18.53 9.92
CA THR A 38 18.65 -17.71 9.97
C THR A 38 18.48 -16.43 9.14
N ILE A 39 17.76 -16.50 8.01
CA ILE A 39 17.40 -15.34 7.19
C ILE A 39 16.49 -14.42 7.99
N THR A 40 15.41 -14.96 8.56
CA THR A 40 14.45 -14.24 9.39
C THR A 40 15.14 -13.49 10.52
N ALA A 41 16.02 -14.17 11.27
CA ALA A 41 16.80 -13.56 12.35
C ALA A 41 17.79 -12.48 11.88
N ALA A 42 18.43 -12.67 10.72
CA ALA A 42 19.35 -11.69 10.15
C ALA A 42 18.64 -10.43 9.65
N VAL A 43 17.49 -10.59 9.00
CA VAL A 43 16.62 -9.49 8.55
C VAL A 43 16.08 -8.71 9.74
N LEU A 44 15.57 -9.39 10.78
CA LEU A 44 15.14 -8.74 12.03
C LEU A 44 16.26 -7.99 12.72
N ALA A 45 17.44 -8.60 12.85
CA ALA A 45 18.59 -7.96 13.48
C ALA A 45 19.05 -6.72 12.69
N LEU A 46 18.98 -6.78 11.35
CA LEU A 46 19.32 -5.66 10.48
C LEU A 46 18.28 -4.53 10.64
N ILE A 47 16.99 -4.84 10.54
CA ILE A 47 15.89 -3.88 10.72
C ILE A 47 15.94 -3.23 12.11
N GLN A 48 16.13 -4.02 13.16
CA GLN A 48 16.24 -3.52 14.53
C GLN A 48 17.46 -2.60 14.71
N ARG A 49 18.61 -2.95 14.13
CA ARG A 49 19.82 -2.10 14.18
C ARG A 49 19.66 -0.83 13.37
N ILE A 50 18.99 -0.89 12.22
CA ILE A 50 18.65 0.28 11.40
C ILE A 50 17.72 1.21 12.18
N PHE A 51 16.67 0.67 12.79
CA PHE A 51 15.70 1.44 13.56
C PHE A 51 16.34 2.09 14.79
N ILE A 52 17.13 1.32 15.56
CA ILE A 52 17.91 1.86 16.68
C ILE A 52 18.88 2.93 16.18
N ALA A 53 19.59 2.73 15.06
CA ALA A 53 20.51 3.72 14.52
C ALA A 53 19.79 5.01 14.07
N LEU A 54 18.61 4.91 13.47
CA LEU A 54 17.77 6.04 13.08
C LEU A 54 17.29 6.86 14.29
N VAL A 55 16.92 6.17 15.38
CA VAL A 55 16.52 6.81 16.64
C VAL A 55 17.72 7.38 17.41
N SER A 56 18.90 6.77 17.29
CA SER A 56 20.07 7.09 18.14
C SER A 56 21.07 8.09 17.53
N ASN A 57 21.11 8.28 16.20
CA ASN A 57 22.18 9.03 15.54
C ASN A 57 21.68 10.27 14.73
N LEU A 58 21.67 11.41 15.45
CA LEU A 58 22.02 12.79 15.09
C LEU A 58 21.81 13.32 13.63
N GLY A 59 21.02 14.39 13.53
CA GLY A 59 21.02 15.35 12.41
C GLY A 59 19.88 15.15 11.41
N GLY A 60 20.02 14.17 10.50
CA GLY A 60 19.07 13.90 9.41
C GLY A 60 17.86 13.08 9.87
N GLY A 61 18.10 12.09 10.72
CA GLY A 61 17.03 11.38 11.43
C GLY A 61 16.20 12.33 12.26
N VAL A 62 16.81 13.34 12.91
CA VAL A 62 16.09 14.37 13.68
C VAL A 62 15.29 15.32 12.78
N LEU A 63 15.66 15.56 11.52
CA LEU A 63 14.87 16.38 10.58
C LEU A 63 13.72 15.62 9.94
N ILE A 64 13.88 14.32 9.71
CA ILE A 64 12.80 13.45 9.27
C ILE A 64 11.87 13.17 10.43
N VAL A 65 12.41 12.86 11.62
CA VAL A 65 11.66 12.82 12.88
C VAL A 65 11.04 14.19 13.18
N ARG A 66 11.68 15.34 12.96
CA ARG A 66 11.03 16.66 13.15
C ARG A 66 10.09 17.05 12.01
N GLY A 67 10.30 16.61 10.78
CA GLY A 67 9.40 16.88 9.65
C GLY A 67 8.16 15.99 9.69
N ILE A 68 8.31 14.74 10.17
CA ILE A 68 7.24 13.76 10.42
C ILE A 68 6.56 13.99 11.78
N PHE A 69 7.29 14.50 12.78
CA PHE A 69 6.83 14.59 14.17
C PHE A 69 6.89 16.00 14.77
N THR A 70 7.20 17.06 14.00
CA THR A 70 7.07 18.47 14.46
C THR A 70 6.49 19.45 13.43
N ASN A 71 6.21 19.03 12.18
CA ASN A 71 5.30 19.78 11.31
C ASN A 71 3.87 19.32 11.61
N GLU A 72 3.24 19.97 12.57
CA GLU A 72 1.79 19.96 12.85
C GLU A 72 1.09 18.59 13.03
N THR A 73 1.82 17.48 12.98
CA THR A 73 1.40 16.18 13.52
C THR A 73 1.16 16.32 15.00
N SER A 74 -0.04 15.93 15.40
CA SER A 74 -0.47 15.98 16.79
C SER A 74 0.51 15.16 17.67
N PRO A 75 0.94 15.66 18.84
CA PRO A 75 1.81 14.95 19.78
C PRO A 75 1.38 13.50 20.06
N GLU A 76 0.11 13.19 19.86
CA GLU A 76 -0.55 11.91 20.05
C GLU A 76 -0.03 10.82 19.11
N VAL A 77 0.20 11.08 17.81
CA VAL A 77 0.69 10.05 16.86
C VAL A 77 2.14 9.65 17.16
N ILE A 78 2.98 10.65 17.45
CA ILE A 78 4.39 10.45 17.84
C ILE A 78 4.47 9.63 19.12
N ASN A 79 3.67 10.04 20.11
CA ASN A 79 3.61 9.38 21.40
C ASN A 79 3.03 7.96 21.25
N TYR A 80 2.06 7.77 20.36
CA TYR A 80 1.54 6.45 20.02
C TYR A 80 2.64 5.56 19.44
N ILE A 81 3.33 5.95 18.36
CA ILE A 81 4.39 5.14 17.75
C ILE A 81 5.52 4.82 18.74
N LEU A 82 5.95 5.80 19.54
CA LEU A 82 6.99 5.58 20.56
C LEU A 82 6.53 4.66 21.70
N ASN A 83 5.26 4.75 22.12
CA ASN A 83 4.69 3.87 23.15
C ASN A 83 4.34 2.48 22.62
N HIS A 84 4.12 2.34 21.31
CA HIS A 84 3.79 1.10 20.60
C HIS A 84 4.98 0.54 19.81
N LEU A 85 6.21 0.93 20.15
CA LEU A 85 7.42 0.41 19.49
C LEU A 85 7.55 -1.11 19.60
N GLY A 86 7.07 -1.69 20.71
CA GLY A 86 6.99 -3.15 20.87
C GLY A 86 6.06 -3.80 19.85
N ASP A 87 4.90 -3.19 19.59
CA ASP A 87 3.91 -3.68 18.64
C ASP A 87 4.40 -3.54 17.19
N LEU A 88 5.11 -2.46 16.87
CA LEU A 88 5.80 -2.30 15.58
C LEU A 88 6.87 -3.39 15.36
N LEU A 89 7.63 -3.75 16.39
CA LEU A 89 8.61 -4.84 16.30
C LEU A 89 7.93 -6.21 16.15
N CYS A 90 6.83 -6.45 16.84
CA CYS A 90 6.00 -7.64 16.65
C CYS A 90 5.43 -7.71 15.23
N PHE A 91 4.94 -6.59 14.70
CA PHE A 91 4.48 -6.49 13.30
C PHE A 91 5.58 -6.85 12.30
N LEU A 92 6.78 -6.30 12.47
CA LEU A 92 7.91 -6.60 11.59
C LEU A 92 8.34 -8.07 11.69
N TYR A 93 8.18 -8.68 12.88
CA TYR A 93 8.38 -10.10 13.08
C TYR A 93 7.31 -10.93 12.38
N ASP A 94 6.03 -10.62 12.57
CA ASP A 94 4.91 -11.33 11.95
C ASP A 94 4.87 -11.15 10.44
N LEU A 95 5.35 -10.02 9.91
CA LEU A 95 5.51 -9.77 8.48
C LEU A 95 6.37 -10.83 7.79
N ILE A 96 7.39 -11.35 8.48
CA ILE A 96 8.35 -12.30 7.91
C ILE A 96 8.21 -13.71 8.47
N ARG A 97 7.30 -13.93 9.42
CA ARG A 97 7.13 -15.19 10.11
C ARG A 97 6.35 -16.17 9.23
N PRO A 98 6.91 -17.34 8.87
CA PRO A 98 6.20 -18.31 8.03
C PRO A 98 4.89 -18.82 8.63
N SER A 99 4.75 -18.83 9.97
CA SER A 99 3.50 -19.25 10.62
C SER A 99 2.39 -18.19 10.61
N ALA A 100 2.68 -16.97 10.16
CA ALA A 100 1.65 -15.95 9.92
C ALA A 100 1.03 -16.12 8.52
N VAL A 101 1.65 -16.92 7.64
CA VAL A 101 1.14 -17.23 6.31
C VAL A 101 -0.14 -18.04 6.43
N ILE A 102 -1.20 -17.57 5.80
CA ILE A 102 -2.46 -18.30 5.74
C ILE A 102 -2.26 -19.53 4.85
N THR A 103 -2.49 -20.71 5.44
CA THR A 103 -2.30 -21.99 4.78
C THR A 103 -3.65 -22.60 4.45
N THR A 104 -3.85 -23.07 3.22
CA THR A 104 -5.07 -23.79 2.82
C THR A 104 -5.09 -25.26 3.29
N GLY A 105 -4.16 -25.67 4.16
CA GLY A 105 -3.92 -27.06 4.56
C GLY A 105 -4.34 -27.41 5.99
N ASN A 106 -4.42 -28.71 6.27
CA ASN A 106 -4.68 -29.23 7.62
C ASN A 106 -3.51 -28.92 8.57
N ALA A 107 -3.80 -28.77 9.87
CA ALA A 107 -2.77 -28.60 10.89
C ALA A 107 -1.71 -29.73 10.80
N GLY A 108 -0.46 -29.35 10.50
CA GLY A 108 0.68 -30.28 10.39
C GLY A 108 1.20 -30.55 8.97
N THR A 109 0.58 -29.99 7.92
CA THR A 109 1.16 -29.94 6.58
C THR A 109 1.93 -28.64 6.34
N PRO A 110 2.98 -28.62 5.49
CA PRO A 110 3.64 -27.37 5.10
C PRO A 110 2.63 -26.36 4.53
N PRO A 111 2.87 -25.05 4.67
CA PRO A 111 2.05 -24.01 4.05
C PRO A 111 1.87 -24.23 2.54
N GLU A 112 0.68 -24.59 2.08
CA GLU A 112 0.32 -24.48 0.66
C GLU A 112 -0.30 -23.09 0.42
N ASN A 113 0.56 -22.11 0.17
CA ASN A 113 0.19 -20.79 -0.33
C ASN A 113 1.10 -20.43 -1.51
N GLU A 114 0.60 -20.61 -2.74
CA GLU A 114 1.33 -20.30 -3.97
C GLU A 114 1.61 -18.80 -4.17
N TYR A 115 1.00 -17.93 -3.36
CA TYR A 115 1.15 -16.48 -3.39
C TYR A 115 2.01 -15.96 -2.23
N TRP A 116 2.71 -16.84 -1.50
CA TRP A 116 3.59 -16.43 -0.41
C TRP A 116 4.78 -15.60 -0.95
N GLU A 117 4.76 -14.29 -0.72
CA GLU A 117 5.77 -13.36 -1.23
C GLU A 117 7.17 -13.62 -0.67
N LEU A 118 7.26 -14.20 0.54
CA LEU A 118 8.52 -14.50 1.20
C LEU A 118 8.91 -15.98 1.10
N ASP A 119 8.33 -16.72 0.15
CA ASP A 119 8.86 -18.03 -0.22
C ASP A 119 10.21 -17.85 -0.92
N LEU A 120 11.29 -17.97 -0.15
CA LEU A 120 12.65 -17.79 -0.65
C LEU A 120 13.16 -19.00 -1.44
N THR A 121 12.37 -20.06 -1.60
CA THR A 121 12.69 -21.11 -2.58
C THR A 121 12.48 -20.62 -4.01
N ILE A 122 11.70 -19.55 -4.19
CA ILE A 122 11.41 -18.93 -5.49
C ILE A 122 12.44 -17.83 -5.77
N GLU A 123 13.21 -17.97 -6.85
CA GLU A 123 14.27 -17.03 -7.23
C GLU A 123 13.75 -15.59 -7.41
N ALA A 124 12.54 -15.44 -7.97
CA ALA A 124 11.94 -14.12 -8.16
C ALA A 124 11.64 -13.41 -6.82
N ASN A 125 11.22 -14.16 -5.80
CA ASN A 125 11.00 -13.62 -4.45
C ASN A 125 12.33 -13.24 -3.79
N GLN A 126 13.39 -14.03 -3.96
CA GLN A 126 14.74 -13.68 -3.46
C GLN A 126 15.22 -12.35 -4.04
N ARG A 127 15.02 -12.13 -5.35
CA ARG A 127 15.37 -10.87 -6.01
C ARG A 127 14.53 -9.70 -5.49
N ALA A 128 13.23 -9.91 -5.26
CA ALA A 128 12.34 -8.90 -4.70
C ALA A 128 12.76 -8.49 -3.28
N VAL A 129 13.08 -9.45 -2.41
CA VAL A 129 13.65 -9.17 -1.07
C VAL A 129 14.96 -8.41 -1.19
N GLY A 130 15.84 -8.81 -2.12
CA GLY A 130 17.09 -8.10 -2.40
C GLY A 130 16.87 -6.64 -2.81
N ALA A 131 15.89 -6.38 -3.68
CA ALA A 131 15.50 -5.02 -4.09
C ALA A 131 14.99 -4.20 -2.90
N GLN A 132 14.12 -4.76 -2.07
CA GLN A 132 13.63 -4.06 -0.87
C GLN A 132 14.76 -3.74 0.12
N ILE A 133 15.71 -4.65 0.32
CA ILE A 133 16.91 -4.38 1.14
C ILE A 133 17.74 -3.24 0.52
N GLN A 134 17.92 -3.23 -0.80
CA GLN A 134 18.61 -2.15 -1.50
C GLN A 134 17.92 -0.80 -1.31
N ARG A 135 16.59 -0.75 -1.44
CA ARG A 135 15.79 0.47 -1.21
C ARG A 135 15.96 0.96 0.22
N VAL A 136 15.89 0.08 1.22
CA VAL A 136 16.15 0.44 2.63
C VAL A 136 17.54 1.05 2.82
N LEU A 137 18.58 0.46 2.22
CA LEU A 137 19.95 0.99 2.31
C LEU A 137 20.10 2.35 1.61
N LEU A 138 19.44 2.54 0.47
CA LEU A 138 19.39 3.82 -0.23
C LEU A 138 18.67 4.87 0.61
N SER A 139 17.52 4.51 1.22
CA SER A 139 16.80 5.39 2.13
C SER A 139 17.72 5.84 3.26
N ILE A 140 18.40 4.92 3.95
CA ILE A 140 19.34 5.26 5.03
C ILE A 140 20.47 6.19 4.52
N SER A 141 21.03 5.91 3.35
CA SER A 141 22.06 6.75 2.74
C SER A 141 21.56 8.18 2.51
N GLU A 142 20.36 8.34 1.96
CA GLU A 142 19.77 9.67 1.73
C GLU A 142 19.44 10.38 3.04
N ILE A 143 18.93 9.67 4.06
CA ILE A 143 18.69 10.23 5.40
C ILE A 143 19.99 10.80 6.00
N ILE A 144 21.10 10.07 5.88
CA ILE A 144 22.42 10.52 6.34
C ILE A 144 22.88 11.75 5.54
N ARG A 145 22.66 11.78 4.22
CA ARG A 145 23.01 12.94 3.38
C ARG A 145 22.21 14.17 3.74
N LEU A 146 20.91 14.04 3.95
CA LEU A 146 20.01 15.12 4.37
C LEU A 146 20.47 15.74 5.70
N GLY A 147 20.90 14.91 6.65
CA GLY A 147 21.46 15.38 7.93
C GLY A 147 22.74 16.21 7.81
N ASN A 148 23.44 16.10 6.68
CA ASN A 148 24.66 16.83 6.39
C ASN A 148 24.46 17.97 5.37
N ARG A 149 23.22 18.23 4.92
CA ARG A 149 22.89 19.27 3.93
C ARG A 149 22.77 20.64 4.60
N TRP A 150 23.33 21.67 3.95
CA TRP A 150 23.15 23.06 4.35
C TRP A 150 22.73 23.93 3.15
N PRO A 151 21.62 24.69 3.23
CA PRO A 151 20.68 24.72 4.35
C PRO A 151 19.93 23.38 4.49
N ALA A 152 19.57 23.03 5.72
CA ALA A 152 18.74 21.87 5.99
C ALA A 152 17.34 22.08 5.38
N PRO A 153 16.67 21.02 4.89
CA PRO A 153 15.26 21.08 4.50
C PRO A 153 14.42 21.60 5.67
N THR A 154 13.46 22.47 5.38
CA THR A 154 12.58 23.06 6.38
C THR A 154 11.25 22.32 6.51
N THR A 155 10.79 21.66 5.44
CA THR A 155 9.56 20.85 5.44
C THR A 155 9.83 19.45 4.86
N ILE A 156 8.95 18.49 5.15
CA ILE A 156 9.06 17.14 4.58
C ILE A 156 8.85 17.12 3.06
N ALA A 157 8.06 18.07 2.52
CA ALA A 157 7.86 18.24 1.09
C ALA A 157 9.15 18.62 0.35
N ASP A 158 10.14 19.18 1.07
CA ASP A 158 11.46 19.51 0.53
C ASP A 158 12.43 18.31 0.55
N VAL A 159 12.00 17.16 1.11
CA VAL A 159 12.80 15.94 1.20
C VAL A 159 12.58 15.10 -0.05
N THR A 160 13.57 15.11 -0.95
CA THR A 160 13.60 14.19 -2.09
C THR A 160 14.32 12.91 -1.70
N MET A 161 13.59 11.82 -1.55
CA MET A 161 14.15 10.47 -1.39
C MET A 161 14.27 9.84 -2.77
N ASN A 162 15.48 9.43 -3.18
CA ASN A 162 15.67 8.62 -4.36
C ASN A 162 16.07 7.21 -3.95
N THR A 163 15.12 6.29 -4.09
CA THR A 163 15.30 4.85 -3.86
C THR A 163 15.09 4.06 -5.14
N GLU A 164 15.14 4.72 -6.30
CA GLU A 164 15.05 4.08 -7.61
C GLU A 164 16.24 3.14 -7.80
N LEU A 165 15.92 1.94 -8.25
CA LEU A 165 16.90 0.94 -8.65
C LEU A 165 17.02 0.94 -10.18
N GLU A 166 18.16 0.45 -10.69
CA GLU A 166 18.35 0.32 -12.14
C GLU A 166 17.26 -0.57 -12.79
N SER A 167 16.73 -1.54 -12.05
CA SER A 167 15.60 -2.38 -12.46
C SER A 167 14.29 -1.61 -12.70
N ASP A 168 14.14 -0.42 -12.11
CA ASP A 168 12.95 0.41 -12.24
C ASP A 168 12.98 1.19 -13.56
N LEU A 169 14.17 1.67 -13.95
CA LEU A 169 14.39 2.49 -15.14
C LEU A 169 14.31 1.70 -16.46
N VAL A 170 14.57 0.39 -16.42
CA VAL A 170 14.44 -0.48 -17.58
C VAL A 170 12.97 -0.86 -17.86
N ASN A 171 12.09 -0.64 -16.88
CA ASN A 171 10.68 -1.02 -16.92
C ASN A 171 9.74 0.19 -16.93
N GLU A 172 9.96 1.16 -17.83
CA GLU A 172 8.98 2.18 -18.21
C GLU A 172 7.75 1.52 -18.89
N ALA A 173 6.99 0.71 -18.14
CA ALA A 173 5.83 0.03 -18.67
C ALA A 173 4.66 1.02 -18.84
N PRO A 174 4.01 1.08 -20.02
CA PRO A 174 2.83 1.91 -20.23
C PRO A 174 1.66 1.45 -19.35
N ARG A 175 0.77 2.39 -19.00
CA ARG A 175 -0.43 2.16 -18.17
C ARG A 175 -1.56 1.52 -19.02
N PRO A 176 -2.33 0.53 -18.52
CA PRO A 176 -2.22 -0.15 -17.22
C PRO A 176 -0.98 -1.03 -17.09
N THR A 177 -0.42 -1.12 -15.88
CA THR A 177 0.92 -1.71 -15.68
C THR A 177 0.93 -3.23 -15.91
N TYR A 178 -0.18 -3.93 -15.67
CA TYR A 178 -0.31 -5.37 -15.86
C TYR A 178 -1.78 -5.79 -16.01
N VAL A 179 -2.06 -6.85 -16.77
CA VAL A 179 -3.39 -7.48 -16.84
C VAL A 179 -3.25 -8.96 -16.58
N ALA A 180 -3.72 -9.42 -15.41
CA ALA A 180 -3.85 -10.85 -15.14
C ALA A 180 -5.06 -11.39 -15.88
N ARG A 181 -4.84 -12.31 -16.83
CA ARG A 181 -5.91 -12.98 -17.56
C ARG A 181 -6.29 -14.27 -16.88
N PHE A 182 -7.57 -14.49 -16.69
CA PHE A 182 -8.06 -15.78 -16.23
C PHE A 182 -8.03 -16.78 -17.39
N ASN A 183 -7.28 -17.87 -17.24
CA ASN A 183 -7.07 -18.86 -18.31
C ASN A 183 -8.28 -19.78 -18.59
N GLY A 184 -9.39 -19.62 -17.85
CA GLY A 184 -10.64 -20.32 -18.10
C GLY A 184 -11.63 -19.53 -18.96
N LYS A 185 -12.70 -20.17 -19.42
CA LYS A 185 -13.83 -19.43 -20.02
C LYS A 185 -14.55 -18.66 -18.90
N ALA A 186 -14.36 -17.35 -18.84
CA ALA A 186 -15.22 -16.50 -18.03
C ALA A 186 -16.68 -16.68 -18.52
N PRO A 187 -17.63 -17.00 -17.63
CA PRO A 187 -19.04 -17.03 -17.98
C PRO A 187 -19.48 -15.71 -18.63
N SER A 188 -20.30 -15.78 -19.68
CA SER A 188 -20.76 -14.59 -20.42
C SER A 188 -21.52 -13.60 -19.53
N GLU A 189 -22.16 -14.09 -18.48
CA GLU A 189 -22.88 -13.33 -17.46
C GLU A 189 -21.99 -12.35 -16.69
N LEU A 190 -20.67 -12.48 -16.82
CA LEU A 190 -19.68 -11.75 -16.04
C LEU A 190 -18.92 -10.72 -16.90
N SER A 191 -19.32 -10.59 -18.17
CA SER A 191 -18.70 -9.68 -19.14
C SER A 191 -18.88 -8.19 -18.83
N GLY A 192 -19.90 -7.86 -18.02
CA GLY A 192 -20.18 -6.51 -17.53
C GLY A 192 -19.34 -6.09 -16.31
N GLU A 193 -18.60 -7.00 -15.69
CA GLU A 193 -17.73 -6.70 -14.54
C GLU A 193 -16.31 -6.35 -15.00
N LYS A 194 -15.75 -5.26 -14.48
CA LYS A 194 -14.36 -4.84 -14.71
C LYS A 194 -13.62 -4.76 -13.37
N TRP A 195 -12.53 -5.50 -13.25
CA TRP A 195 -11.79 -5.62 -12.00
C TRP A 195 -10.46 -4.89 -12.08
N ILE A 196 -10.19 -4.06 -11.09
CA ILE A 196 -8.99 -3.25 -10.91
C ILE A 196 -8.36 -3.64 -9.58
N TYR A 197 -7.03 -3.78 -9.56
CA TYR A 197 -6.27 -3.98 -8.33
C TYR A 197 -5.15 -2.95 -8.21
N ILE A 198 -5.04 -2.31 -7.06
CA ILE A 198 -3.88 -1.49 -6.68
C ILE A 198 -3.21 -2.08 -5.44
N ASN A 199 -1.91 -2.37 -5.56
CA ASN A 199 -1.16 -2.93 -4.45
C ASN A 199 -0.79 -1.90 -3.39
N GLY A 200 -0.47 -2.44 -2.22
CA GLY A 200 0.25 -1.72 -1.18
C GLY A 200 1.73 -1.56 -1.46
N ILE A 201 2.36 -0.89 -0.52
CA ILE A 201 3.79 -0.64 -0.39
C ILE A 201 4.58 -1.87 0.08
N GLY A 202 5.91 -1.76 0.07
CA GLY A 202 6.84 -2.84 0.32
C GLY A 202 6.79 -3.90 -0.79
N ASN A 203 6.19 -3.57 -1.93
CA ASN A 203 5.81 -4.51 -2.97
C ASN A 203 6.66 -4.31 -4.22
N GLU A 204 7.29 -5.39 -4.68
CA GLU A 204 8.01 -5.43 -5.96
C GLU A 204 7.08 -5.96 -7.06
N ARG A 205 7.41 -5.65 -8.33
CA ARG A 205 6.56 -6.01 -9.48
C ARG A 205 6.07 -7.46 -9.46
N VAL A 206 6.93 -8.41 -9.09
CA VAL A 206 6.56 -9.85 -9.02
C VAL A 206 5.47 -10.13 -7.99
N TRP A 207 5.52 -9.48 -6.83
CA TRP A 207 4.53 -9.65 -5.76
C TRP A 207 3.22 -8.95 -6.13
N PHE A 208 3.28 -7.80 -6.79
CA PHE A 208 2.10 -7.13 -7.38
C PHE A 208 1.41 -7.99 -8.45
N GLU A 209 2.18 -8.56 -9.39
CA GLU A 209 1.65 -9.47 -10.41
C GLU A 209 1.09 -10.76 -9.77
N SER A 210 1.68 -11.22 -8.66
CA SER A 210 1.17 -12.31 -7.84
C SER A 210 -0.19 -11.97 -7.22
N GLY A 211 -0.34 -10.78 -6.62
CA GLY A 211 -1.62 -10.29 -6.10
C GLY A 211 -2.71 -10.20 -7.15
N CYS A 212 -2.38 -9.69 -8.35
CA CYS A 212 -3.30 -9.67 -9.49
C CYS A 212 -3.77 -11.09 -9.87
N ARG A 213 -2.85 -12.05 -9.91
CA ARG A 213 -3.16 -13.47 -10.20
C ARG A 213 -3.99 -14.11 -9.10
N LYS A 214 -3.70 -13.83 -7.83
CA LYS A 214 -4.49 -14.31 -6.68
C LYS A 214 -5.95 -13.91 -6.82
N ILE A 215 -6.21 -12.63 -7.10
CA ILE A 215 -7.57 -12.12 -7.32
C ILE A 215 -8.18 -12.75 -8.57
N SER A 216 -7.45 -12.77 -9.69
CA SER A 216 -7.93 -13.32 -10.97
C SER A 216 -8.35 -14.79 -10.85
N ASN A 217 -7.56 -15.59 -10.12
CA ASN A 217 -7.82 -17.00 -9.89
C ASN A 217 -8.98 -17.22 -8.91
N ALA A 218 -9.03 -16.47 -7.81
CA ALA A 218 -10.07 -16.59 -6.79
C ALA A 218 -11.46 -16.25 -7.34
N PHE A 219 -11.57 -15.15 -8.09
CA PHE A 219 -12.85 -14.64 -8.60
C PHE A 219 -13.12 -15.02 -10.06
N ARG A 220 -12.17 -15.68 -10.73
CA ARG A 220 -12.27 -16.11 -12.13
C ARG A 220 -12.56 -14.95 -13.08
N ARG A 221 -11.78 -13.88 -12.96
CA ARG A 221 -11.89 -12.63 -13.72
C ARG A 221 -10.55 -12.16 -14.24
N ASP A 222 -10.60 -11.41 -15.34
CA ASP A 222 -9.44 -10.62 -15.73
C ASP A 222 -9.31 -9.44 -14.76
N VAL A 223 -8.09 -9.22 -14.27
CA VAL A 223 -7.79 -8.16 -13.31
C VAL A 223 -6.78 -7.21 -13.93
N THR A 224 -7.14 -5.93 -14.03
CA THR A 224 -6.23 -4.87 -14.43
C THR A 224 -5.50 -4.35 -13.20
N GLY A 225 -4.18 -4.49 -13.19
CA GLY A 225 -3.35 -4.00 -12.11
C GLY A 225 -2.85 -2.58 -12.34
N VAL A 226 -2.95 -1.75 -11.31
CA VAL A 226 -2.27 -0.45 -11.17
C VAL A 226 -1.11 -0.64 -10.21
N TYR A 227 0.12 -0.59 -10.73
CA TYR A 227 1.29 -0.83 -9.90
C TYR A 227 1.65 0.43 -9.10
N ASN A 228 1.54 0.32 -7.77
CA ASN A 228 2.14 1.26 -6.85
C ASN A 228 3.56 0.79 -6.50
N ARG A 229 4.57 1.46 -7.08
CA ARG A 229 5.98 1.07 -6.94
C ARG A 229 6.51 1.56 -5.59
N SER A 230 6.94 0.64 -4.73
CA SER A 230 7.48 0.95 -3.41
C SER A 230 8.75 1.82 -3.49
N ASP A 231 8.83 2.84 -2.63
CA ASP A 231 10.08 3.59 -2.38
C ASP A 231 10.93 2.92 -1.28
N GLY A 232 10.53 1.74 -0.83
CA GLY A 232 11.16 0.94 0.21
C GLY A 232 10.33 0.95 1.49
N ILE A 233 10.22 -0.23 2.12
CA ILE A 233 9.33 -0.49 3.28
C ILE A 233 9.43 0.54 4.43
N LEU A 234 10.58 1.18 4.64
CA LEU A 234 10.71 2.21 5.67
C LEU A 234 9.92 3.48 5.35
N TRP A 235 9.99 3.94 4.10
CA TRP A 235 9.35 5.18 3.67
C TRP A 235 7.86 4.99 3.49
N ASP A 236 7.52 3.89 2.87
CA ASP A 236 6.22 3.27 2.80
C ASP A 236 5.49 3.29 4.17
N ILE A 237 6.11 2.77 5.24
CA ILE A 237 5.54 2.80 6.60
C ILE A 237 5.36 4.25 7.10
N ILE A 238 6.32 5.13 6.83
CA ILE A 238 6.24 6.55 7.20
C ILE A 238 5.04 7.23 6.53
N GLU A 239 4.80 6.97 5.25
CA GLU A 239 3.66 7.54 4.52
C GLU A 239 2.32 7.05 5.07
N CYS A 240 2.24 5.77 5.48
CA CYS A 240 1.06 5.25 6.16
C CYS A 240 0.83 5.90 7.54
N PHE A 241 1.88 6.21 8.29
CA PHE A 241 1.77 6.81 9.63
C PHE A 241 1.55 8.32 9.60
N GLY A 242 2.04 9.01 8.57
CA GLY A 242 1.84 10.44 8.37
C GLY A 242 0.49 10.78 7.73
N GLU A 243 -0.41 9.82 7.60
CA GLU A 243 -1.73 10.07 7.02
C GLU A 243 -2.59 10.98 7.92
N HIS A 244 -3.27 11.94 7.29
CA HIS A 244 -4.18 12.88 7.95
C HIS A 244 -5.62 12.74 7.46
N SER A 245 -6.54 13.17 8.32
CA SER A 245 -7.98 13.14 8.06
C SER A 245 -8.37 14.14 6.99
N ALA A 246 -9.42 13.84 6.22
CA ALA A 246 -10.02 14.78 5.27
C ALA A 246 -10.59 16.07 5.91
N ILE A 247 -10.63 16.15 7.25
CA ILE A 247 -11.42 17.13 8.02
C ILE A 247 -10.58 18.03 8.93
N PHE A 248 -9.28 17.77 9.11
CA PHE A 248 -8.54 18.36 10.22
C PHE A 248 -8.30 19.89 10.16
N ASP A 249 -8.87 20.58 9.18
CA ASP A 249 -9.00 22.02 9.27
C ASP A 249 -10.39 22.53 8.81
N ALA A 250 -11.39 22.41 9.69
CA ALA A 250 -12.69 23.04 9.49
C ALA A 250 -12.61 24.59 9.54
N ASN A 251 -11.44 25.18 9.85
CA ASN A 251 -11.21 26.63 9.82
C ASN A 251 -10.34 27.07 8.63
N ASP A 252 -9.64 26.16 7.96
CA ASP A 252 -8.89 26.38 6.72
C ASP A 252 -9.33 25.29 5.72
N MET A 253 -10.18 25.64 4.75
CA MET A 253 -10.75 24.71 3.75
C MET A 253 -9.70 24.14 2.76
N GLN A 254 -8.53 23.73 3.21
CA GLN A 254 -7.54 22.97 2.46
C GLN A 254 -7.40 21.58 3.08
N ILE A 255 -7.78 20.57 2.29
CA ILE A 255 -7.43 19.19 2.58
C ILE A 255 -5.91 19.07 2.45
N ASP A 256 -5.19 19.10 3.57
CA ASP A 256 -3.75 18.91 3.60
C ASP A 256 -3.40 17.40 3.60
N ASN A 257 -3.43 16.78 2.41
CA ASN A 257 -2.95 15.42 2.19
C ASN A 257 -1.44 15.36 1.87
N ARG A 258 -0.64 16.40 2.23
CA ARG A 258 0.73 16.58 1.75
C ARG A 258 1.67 15.41 2.06
N PHE A 259 1.43 14.61 3.09
CA PHE A 259 2.31 13.49 3.48
C PHE A 259 2.22 12.24 2.59
N ILE A 260 1.05 11.93 2.02
CA ILE A 260 0.87 10.75 1.14
C ILE A 260 1.33 11.05 -0.29
N GLN A 261 1.40 12.33 -0.66
CA GLN A 261 1.79 12.80 -1.99
C GLN A 261 3.29 13.19 -2.07
N VAL A 262 4.12 12.80 -1.10
CA VAL A 262 5.55 13.21 -1.06
C VAL A 262 6.38 12.48 -2.11
N THR A 263 6.02 11.24 -2.48
CA THR A 263 6.79 10.44 -3.44
C THR A 263 6.26 10.51 -4.86
N GLY A 264 7.18 10.55 -5.82
CA GLY A 264 6.84 10.48 -7.25
C GLY A 264 6.18 9.15 -7.65
N SER A 265 6.44 8.06 -6.91
CA SER A 265 5.72 6.78 -7.08
C SER A 265 4.24 6.91 -6.77
N SER A 266 3.91 7.46 -5.60
CA SER A 266 2.55 7.59 -5.07
C SER A 266 1.73 8.52 -5.95
N GLN A 267 2.31 9.64 -6.39
CA GLN A 267 1.68 10.54 -7.36
C GLN A 267 1.41 9.83 -8.69
N ALA A 268 2.41 9.13 -9.25
CA ALA A 268 2.24 8.40 -10.49
C ALA A 268 1.19 7.28 -10.38
N ALA A 269 1.15 6.57 -9.25
CA ALA A 269 0.17 5.53 -8.98
C ALA A 269 -1.23 6.10 -8.81
N GLN A 270 -1.38 7.26 -8.14
CA GLN A 270 -2.65 7.97 -8.01
C GLN A 270 -3.19 8.42 -9.39
N GLU A 271 -2.35 9.02 -10.21
CA GLU A 271 -2.72 9.40 -11.58
C GLU A 271 -3.09 8.17 -12.43
N ALA A 272 -2.34 7.07 -12.27
CA ALA A 272 -2.61 5.83 -12.99
C ALA A 272 -3.96 5.24 -12.58
N LEU A 273 -4.25 5.20 -11.27
CA LEU A 273 -5.52 4.74 -10.74
C LEU A 273 -6.68 5.61 -11.21
N ARG A 274 -6.52 6.94 -11.19
CA ARG A 274 -7.53 7.85 -11.70
C ARG A 274 -7.82 7.61 -13.18
N ALA A 275 -6.79 7.55 -14.00
CA ALA A 275 -6.94 7.30 -15.44
C ALA A 275 -7.60 5.94 -15.72
N GLU A 276 -7.24 4.92 -14.92
CA GLU A 276 -7.81 3.58 -14.99
C GLU A 276 -9.30 3.54 -14.62
N LEU A 277 -9.68 4.23 -13.54
CA LEU A 277 -11.08 4.37 -13.15
C LEU A 277 -11.89 5.15 -14.19
N ASP A 278 -11.38 6.28 -14.66
CA ASP A 278 -12.07 7.12 -15.65
C ASP A 278 -12.32 6.36 -16.95
N ARG A 279 -11.30 5.66 -17.48
CA ARG A 279 -11.45 4.88 -18.72
C ARG A 279 -12.39 3.69 -18.55
N THR A 280 -12.47 3.13 -17.35
CA THR A 280 -13.26 1.93 -17.09
C THR A 280 -14.72 2.28 -16.84
N LEU A 281 -14.99 3.29 -16.01
CA LEU A 281 -16.35 3.79 -15.74
C LEU A 281 -16.96 4.46 -16.97
N TRP A 282 -16.16 5.18 -17.76
CA TRP A 282 -16.62 5.95 -18.92
C TRP A 282 -15.75 5.67 -20.16
N PRO A 283 -15.87 4.47 -20.76
CA PRO A 283 -15.10 4.11 -21.93
C PRO A 283 -15.40 5.05 -23.11
N GLN A 284 -14.33 5.62 -23.71
CA GLN A 284 -14.44 6.50 -24.89
C GLN A 284 -14.09 5.79 -26.20
N ASP A 285 -13.60 4.56 -26.14
CA ASP A 285 -13.15 3.75 -27.28
C ASP A 285 -14.29 2.97 -27.96
N GLY A 286 -15.54 3.18 -27.52
CA GLY A 286 -16.71 2.47 -28.02
C GLY A 286 -16.90 1.07 -27.43
N SER A 287 -16.09 0.69 -26.44
CA SER A 287 -16.38 -0.51 -25.64
C SER A 287 -17.67 -0.33 -24.82
N PRO A 288 -18.40 -1.43 -24.53
CA PRO A 288 -19.62 -1.34 -23.72
C PRO A 288 -19.34 -0.76 -22.34
N GLU A 289 -20.22 0.13 -21.85
CA GLU A 289 -20.15 0.61 -20.46
C GLU A 289 -20.25 -0.59 -19.51
N PRO A 290 -19.42 -0.64 -18.45
CA PRO A 290 -19.49 -1.72 -17.47
C PRO A 290 -20.79 -1.63 -16.66
N GLU A 291 -21.28 -2.79 -16.24
CA GLU A 291 -22.32 -2.86 -15.23
C GLU A 291 -21.74 -2.64 -13.84
N LYS A 292 -20.52 -3.16 -13.60
CA LYS A 292 -19.81 -3.07 -12.32
C LYS A 292 -18.32 -2.84 -12.53
N VAL A 293 -17.77 -1.92 -11.75
CA VAL A 293 -16.33 -1.66 -11.64
C VAL A 293 -15.91 -2.02 -10.22
N VAL A 294 -15.12 -3.08 -10.10
CA VAL A 294 -14.62 -3.62 -8.84
C VAL A 294 -13.20 -3.15 -8.63
N LEU A 295 -12.96 -2.35 -7.60
CA LEU A 295 -11.65 -1.88 -7.19
C LEU A 295 -11.23 -2.60 -5.90
N ILE A 296 -10.16 -3.39 -5.98
CA ILE A 296 -9.50 -3.97 -4.82
C ILE A 296 -8.24 -3.15 -4.53
N CYS A 297 -8.07 -2.72 -3.28
CA CYS A 297 -6.89 -2.00 -2.83
C CYS A 297 -6.30 -2.64 -1.58
N HIS A 298 -4.99 -2.51 -1.39
CA HIS A 298 -4.29 -3.06 -0.23
C HIS A 298 -3.33 -2.03 0.39
N SER A 299 -3.26 -1.96 1.73
CA SER A 299 -2.33 -1.12 2.49
C SER A 299 -2.30 0.33 1.96
N GLN A 300 -1.14 0.91 1.64
CA GLN A 300 -1.06 2.26 1.05
C GLN A 300 -1.90 2.44 -0.23
N GLY A 301 -2.13 1.38 -1.01
CA GLY A 301 -3.04 1.43 -2.15
C GLY A 301 -4.46 1.88 -1.75
N CYS A 302 -4.87 1.64 -0.50
CA CYS A 302 -6.12 2.14 0.08
C CYS A 302 -6.08 3.67 0.31
N LEU A 303 -4.94 4.22 0.74
CA LEU A 303 -4.73 5.67 0.84
C LEU A 303 -4.84 6.33 -0.54
N LEU A 304 -4.10 5.79 -1.53
CA LEU A 304 -4.14 6.29 -2.91
C LEU A 304 -5.55 6.20 -3.49
N THR A 305 -6.29 5.15 -3.15
CA THR A 305 -7.70 5.00 -3.51
C THR A 305 -8.55 6.10 -2.86
N ARG A 306 -8.43 6.31 -1.55
CA ARG A 306 -9.15 7.38 -0.82
C ARG A 306 -8.92 8.74 -1.47
N LEU A 307 -7.66 9.09 -1.71
CA LEU A 307 -7.27 10.35 -2.36
C LEU A 307 -7.81 10.48 -3.78
N THR A 308 -7.78 9.40 -4.55
CA THR A 308 -8.30 9.38 -5.92
C THR A 308 -9.81 9.59 -5.92
N LEU A 309 -10.54 8.92 -5.04
CA LEU A 309 -11.99 9.07 -4.92
C LEU A 309 -12.38 10.46 -4.43
N GLN A 310 -11.66 11.04 -3.47
CA GLN A 310 -11.85 12.43 -3.04
C GLN A 310 -11.69 13.39 -4.22
N ALA A 311 -10.58 13.26 -4.96
CA ALA A 311 -10.32 14.10 -6.13
C ALA A 311 -11.37 13.92 -7.23
N MET A 312 -11.90 12.71 -7.44
CA MET A 312 -12.98 12.45 -8.40
C MET A 312 -14.29 13.08 -7.95
N VAL A 313 -14.70 12.91 -6.69
CA VAL A 313 -15.93 13.52 -6.15
C VAL A 313 -15.87 15.04 -6.32
N GLN A 314 -14.75 15.66 -5.94
CA GLN A 314 -14.56 17.11 -6.06
C GLN A 314 -14.51 17.57 -7.52
N ALA A 315 -13.78 16.86 -8.39
CA ALA A 315 -13.71 17.20 -9.81
C ALA A 315 -15.05 17.05 -10.53
N TYR A 316 -15.91 16.14 -10.06
CA TYR A 316 -17.23 15.87 -10.62
C TYR A 316 -18.35 16.59 -9.88
N ASP A 317 -18.03 17.61 -9.09
CA ASP A 317 -19.04 18.54 -8.60
C ASP A 317 -19.79 19.19 -9.77
N GLY A 318 -21.12 19.15 -9.72
CA GLY A 318 -22.00 19.54 -10.84
C GLY A 318 -22.11 18.54 -12.00
N GLU A 319 -21.28 17.49 -12.07
CA GLU A 319 -21.41 16.41 -13.08
C GLU A 319 -22.29 15.25 -12.56
N ALA A 320 -23.60 15.51 -12.46
CA ALA A 320 -24.57 14.57 -11.85
C ALA A 320 -24.47 13.14 -12.41
N ARG A 321 -24.28 12.98 -13.74
CA ARG A 321 -24.16 11.66 -14.37
C ARG A 321 -22.94 10.88 -13.85
N LYS A 322 -21.76 11.49 -13.77
CA LYS A 322 -20.55 10.79 -13.31
C LYS A 322 -20.66 10.39 -11.84
N ARG A 323 -21.19 11.28 -11.01
CA ARG A 323 -21.44 10.95 -9.59
C ARG A 323 -22.45 9.81 -9.46
N THR A 324 -23.52 9.80 -10.25
CA THR A 324 -24.47 8.67 -10.29
C THR A 324 -23.82 7.39 -10.78
N ASP A 325 -23.03 7.43 -11.85
CA ASP A 325 -22.32 6.25 -12.36
C ASP A 325 -21.38 5.66 -11.31
N MET A 326 -20.61 6.48 -10.59
CA MET A 326 -19.79 6.01 -9.46
C MET A 326 -20.67 5.37 -8.37
N LYS A 327 -21.74 6.07 -7.97
CA LYS A 327 -22.69 5.63 -6.95
C LYS A 327 -23.35 4.27 -7.26
N GLU A 328 -23.53 3.95 -8.54
CA GLU A 328 -24.27 2.75 -8.98
C GLU A 328 -23.36 1.63 -9.47
N LYS A 329 -22.17 1.95 -9.99
CA LYS A 329 -21.30 0.98 -10.67
C LYS A 329 -20.02 0.67 -9.90
N LEU A 330 -19.56 1.52 -8.98
CA LEU A 330 -18.26 1.35 -8.31
C LEU A 330 -18.37 0.53 -7.01
N TYR A 331 -17.62 -0.56 -6.92
CA TYR A 331 -17.51 -1.42 -5.74
C TYR A 331 -16.07 -1.37 -5.24
N VAL A 332 -15.86 -1.01 -3.97
CA VAL A 332 -14.52 -0.83 -3.40
C VAL A 332 -14.28 -1.84 -2.28
N PHE A 333 -13.20 -2.59 -2.39
CA PHE A 333 -12.79 -3.58 -1.40
C PHE A 333 -11.36 -3.30 -0.95
N SER A 334 -11.21 -2.85 0.29
CA SER A 334 -9.90 -2.50 0.83
C SER A 334 -9.40 -3.57 1.78
N PHE A 335 -8.11 -3.86 1.72
CA PHE A 335 -7.43 -4.80 2.63
C PHE A 335 -6.33 -4.05 3.36
N ALA A 336 -6.17 -4.29 4.66
CA ALA A 336 -5.11 -3.64 5.46
C ALA A 336 -5.16 -2.10 5.44
N ASN A 337 -6.36 -1.51 5.42
CA ASN A 337 -6.53 -0.09 5.16
C ASN A 337 -5.93 0.79 6.29
N PRO A 338 -4.85 1.57 6.01
CA PRO A 338 -4.24 2.43 7.01
C PRO A 338 -4.94 3.79 7.13
N SER A 339 -6.00 4.05 6.36
CA SER A 339 -6.72 5.32 6.49
C SER A 339 -7.31 5.49 7.89
N ILE A 340 -7.23 6.68 8.47
CA ILE A 340 -7.90 7.06 9.72
C ILE A 340 -9.35 7.48 9.49
N ASP A 341 -9.72 7.78 8.24
CA ASP A 341 -11.10 7.99 7.83
C ASP A 341 -11.38 7.51 6.41
N TRP A 342 -12.66 7.48 6.06
CA TRP A 342 -13.15 7.24 4.71
C TRP A 342 -14.10 8.36 4.28
N LEU A 343 -13.60 9.59 4.35
CA LEU A 343 -14.40 10.81 4.21
C LEU A 343 -13.98 11.66 3.01
N VAL A 344 -14.88 12.54 2.58
CA VAL A 344 -14.65 13.55 1.55
C VAL A 344 -15.39 14.84 1.88
N VAL A 345 -14.75 15.97 1.59
CA VAL A 345 -15.41 17.28 1.57
C VAL A 345 -16.10 17.45 0.23
N ASP A 346 -17.42 17.55 0.26
CA ASP A 346 -18.29 17.78 -0.89
C ASP A 346 -19.05 19.10 -0.71
N GLY A 347 -18.60 20.13 -1.42
CA GLY A 347 -19.09 21.49 -1.23
C GLY A 347 -18.72 22.06 0.15
N GLN A 348 -19.69 22.15 1.06
CA GLN A 348 -19.48 22.61 2.44
C GLN A 348 -19.73 21.48 3.46
N ASP A 349 -20.11 20.30 3.00
CA ASP A 349 -20.47 19.17 3.84
C ASP A 349 -19.35 18.12 3.81
N VAL A 350 -19.16 17.46 4.95
CA VAL A 350 -18.33 16.27 5.05
C VAL A 350 -19.24 15.05 4.87
N GLN A 351 -18.87 14.17 3.95
CA GLN A 351 -19.63 12.96 3.64
C GLN A 351 -18.72 11.72 3.65
N SER A 352 -19.30 10.55 3.91
CA SER A 352 -18.61 9.28 3.70
C SER A 352 -18.37 9.06 2.21
N LEU A 353 -17.15 8.64 1.85
CA LEU A 353 -16.84 8.18 0.50
C LEU A 353 -17.71 6.98 0.08
N GLY A 354 -18.23 6.20 1.04
CA GLY A 354 -19.19 5.13 0.78
C GLY A 354 -20.48 5.61 0.13
N GLN A 355 -20.84 6.89 0.27
CA GLN A 355 -22.01 7.47 -0.39
C GLN A 355 -21.84 7.57 -1.92
N PHE A 356 -20.60 7.62 -2.40
CA PHE A 356 -20.23 7.77 -3.82
C PHE A 356 -19.83 6.45 -4.48
N ALA A 357 -19.99 5.33 -3.78
CA ALA A 357 -19.83 3.99 -4.30
C ALA A 357 -21.14 3.20 -4.18
N ALA A 358 -21.26 2.14 -4.99
CA ALA A 358 -22.32 1.15 -4.84
C ALA A 358 -22.14 0.36 -3.54
N LEU A 359 -20.90 -0.01 -3.21
CA LEU A 359 -20.56 -0.73 -1.99
C LEU A 359 -19.10 -0.48 -1.63
N THR A 360 -18.81 -0.36 -0.34
CA THR A 360 -17.46 -0.37 0.21
C THR A 360 -17.35 -1.42 1.31
N GLU A 361 -16.40 -2.34 1.20
CA GLU A 361 -16.06 -3.26 2.30
C GLU A 361 -14.56 -3.14 2.65
N HIS A 362 -14.27 -3.10 3.95
CA HIS A 362 -12.92 -3.01 4.48
C HIS A 362 -12.57 -4.30 5.21
N PHE A 363 -11.47 -4.94 4.84
CA PHE A 363 -10.96 -6.17 5.45
C PHE A 363 -9.69 -5.87 6.22
N ALA A 364 -9.67 -6.19 7.51
CA ALA A 364 -8.56 -5.84 8.38
C ALA A 364 -8.22 -6.97 9.34
N HIS A 365 -6.92 -7.20 9.52
CA HIS A 365 -6.41 -8.08 10.55
C HIS A 365 -6.24 -7.27 11.83
N GLU A 366 -6.78 -7.75 12.95
CA GLU A 366 -6.72 -7.00 14.21
C GLU A 366 -5.29 -6.86 14.74
N ALA A 367 -4.42 -7.81 14.41
CA ALA A 367 -3.00 -7.79 14.77
C ALA A 367 -2.08 -7.19 13.67
N ASP A 368 -2.63 -6.75 12.53
CA ASP A 368 -1.85 -6.00 11.54
C ASP A 368 -1.72 -4.56 12.00
N PHE A 369 -0.53 -4.18 12.50
CA PHE A 369 -0.23 -2.86 13.02
C PHE A 369 -0.59 -1.70 12.06
N VAL A 370 -0.42 -1.89 10.74
CA VAL A 370 -0.74 -0.85 9.75
C VAL A 370 -2.27 -0.67 9.66
N ALA A 371 -3.02 -1.76 9.67
CA ALA A 371 -4.48 -1.73 9.74
C ALA A 371 -5.00 -1.26 11.11
N THR A 372 -4.27 -1.60 12.20
CA THR A 372 -4.53 -1.13 13.55
C THR A 372 -4.54 0.39 13.59
N LEU A 373 -3.46 1.01 13.10
CA LEU A 373 -3.32 2.46 13.07
C LEU A 373 -4.38 3.18 12.24
N GLY A 374 -4.91 2.53 11.20
CA GLY A 374 -5.98 3.05 10.38
C GLY A 374 -7.36 2.51 10.78
N VAL A 375 -7.96 1.74 9.88
CA VAL A 375 -9.37 1.36 9.96
C VAL A 375 -9.77 0.73 11.30
N ILE A 376 -8.92 -0.06 11.95
CA ILE A 376 -9.29 -0.76 13.20
C ILE A 376 -9.46 0.21 14.39
N LEU A 377 -8.53 1.15 14.60
CA LEU A 377 -8.67 2.13 15.69
C LEU A 377 -9.82 3.10 15.43
N HIS A 378 -10.10 3.40 14.16
CA HIS A 378 -11.01 4.46 13.76
C HIS A 378 -12.42 3.99 13.38
N MET A 379 -12.65 2.70 13.09
CA MET A 379 -13.94 2.18 12.62
C MET A 379 -15.09 2.47 13.60
N ASN A 380 -14.86 2.48 14.91
CA ASN A 380 -15.91 2.72 15.90
C ASN A 380 -16.24 4.21 16.10
N GLY A 381 -15.54 5.12 15.42
CA GLY A 381 -15.90 6.54 15.42
C GLY A 381 -17.06 6.79 14.48
N ASP A 382 -18.19 7.28 15.00
CA ASP A 382 -19.40 7.60 14.23
C ASP A 382 -19.13 8.56 13.05
N GLU A 383 -18.07 9.36 13.16
CA GLU A 383 -17.68 10.36 12.16
C GLU A 383 -16.58 9.88 11.21
N SER A 384 -16.06 8.66 11.37
CA SER A 384 -14.92 8.15 10.57
C SER A 384 -15.26 7.81 9.12
N GLY A 385 -16.55 7.68 8.78
CA GLY A 385 -17.01 7.35 7.43
C GLY A 385 -16.82 5.90 6.99
N PHE A 386 -16.24 5.03 7.84
CA PHE A 386 -16.07 3.59 7.56
C PHE A 386 -17.38 2.81 7.58
N PHE A 387 -18.37 3.31 8.32
CA PHE A 387 -19.73 2.78 8.32
C PHE A 387 -20.69 3.76 7.65
N PHE A 388 -21.41 3.25 6.65
CA PHE A 388 -22.45 3.99 5.95
C PHE A 388 -23.55 3.01 5.55
N GLN A 389 -24.80 3.47 5.58
CA GLN A 389 -25.92 2.73 5.02
C GLN A 389 -26.85 3.71 4.32
N ASP A 390 -27.09 3.51 3.03
CA ASP A 390 -27.99 4.36 2.27
C ASP A 390 -29.44 4.14 2.75
N PRO A 391 -30.16 5.18 3.20
CA PRO A 391 -31.52 5.04 3.70
C PRO A 391 -32.53 4.57 2.64
N GLN A 392 -32.22 4.76 1.36
CA GLN A 392 -33.05 4.36 0.22
C GLN A 392 -32.61 3.02 -0.40
N ASN A 393 -31.39 2.55 -0.14
CA ASN A 393 -30.91 1.26 -0.65
C ASN A 393 -30.02 0.54 0.38
N GLN A 394 -30.60 -0.39 1.13
CA GLN A 394 -29.91 -1.12 2.20
C GLN A 394 -28.72 -1.98 1.73
N LEU A 395 -28.60 -2.27 0.43
CA LEU A 395 -27.46 -2.97 -0.15
C LEU A 395 -26.24 -2.05 -0.33
N ARG A 396 -26.45 -0.73 -0.29
CA ARG A 396 -25.38 0.25 -0.44
C ARG A 396 -24.86 0.64 0.91
N THR A 397 -23.73 0.07 1.27
CA THR A 397 -23.12 0.23 2.58
C THR A 397 -21.63 0.50 2.49
N SER A 398 -21.09 1.03 3.57
CA SER A 398 -19.67 0.92 3.92
C SER A 398 -19.58 0.08 5.19
N THR A 399 -18.77 -0.97 5.20
CA THR A 399 -18.67 -1.91 6.33
C THR A 399 -17.27 -2.43 6.54
N VAL A 400 -16.94 -2.79 7.78
CA VAL A 400 -15.64 -3.35 8.16
C VAL A 400 -15.80 -4.81 8.59
N PHE A 401 -14.95 -5.68 8.06
CA PHE A 401 -14.80 -7.10 8.38
C PHE A 401 -13.43 -7.32 9.02
N THR A 402 -13.39 -7.67 10.29
CA THR A 402 -12.13 -7.99 10.99
C THR A 402 -11.87 -9.49 10.99
N SER A 403 -10.60 -9.90 10.94
CA SER A 403 -10.24 -11.33 10.93
C SER A 403 -10.14 -11.94 12.33
N PHE A 404 -10.36 -13.25 12.44
CA PHE A 404 -10.09 -14.00 13.66
C PHE A 404 -8.59 -14.32 13.82
N ASN A 405 -7.89 -13.68 14.77
CA ASN A 405 -6.44 -13.88 15.02
C ASN A 405 -5.51 -13.69 13.80
N GLY A 406 -6.00 -13.08 12.71
CA GLY A 406 -5.18 -12.78 11.54
C GLY A 406 -4.02 -11.86 11.93
N ALA A 407 -2.82 -12.22 11.47
CA ALA A 407 -1.59 -11.48 11.70
C ALA A 407 -0.83 -11.30 10.38
N GLY A 408 0.12 -10.37 10.36
CA GLY A 408 0.88 -10.04 9.16
C GLY A 408 0.13 -9.13 8.18
N HIS A 409 0.87 -8.63 7.18
CA HIS A 409 0.42 -7.52 6.33
C HIS A 409 0.35 -7.82 4.82
N LEU A 410 1.27 -8.64 4.32
CA LEU A 410 1.40 -8.97 2.89
C LEU A 410 0.10 -9.53 2.29
N PHE A 411 -0.32 -9.00 1.15
CA PHE A 411 -1.61 -9.33 0.54
C PHE A 411 -1.69 -10.80 0.09
N GLY A 412 -0.62 -11.34 -0.51
CA GLY A 412 -0.55 -12.71 -1.00
C GLY A 412 -0.49 -13.72 0.15
N ALA A 413 0.43 -13.51 1.09
CA ALA A 413 0.71 -14.42 2.19
C ALA A 413 -0.31 -14.38 3.32
N HIS A 414 -0.71 -13.17 3.74
CA HIS A 414 -1.41 -12.97 5.00
C HIS A 414 -2.87 -12.64 4.82
N TYR A 415 -3.27 -11.82 3.84
CA TYR A 415 -4.70 -11.49 3.70
C TYR A 415 -5.46 -12.59 2.96
N SER A 416 -6.36 -13.28 3.67
CA SER A 416 -7.16 -14.36 3.08
C SER A 416 -8.21 -13.82 2.12
N LEU A 417 -8.60 -14.68 1.17
CA LEU A 417 -9.83 -14.50 0.41
C LEU A 417 -10.88 -15.54 0.82
N ASP A 418 -10.74 -16.16 1.99
CA ASP A 418 -11.72 -17.07 2.57
C ASP A 418 -12.64 -16.30 3.54
N PRO A 419 -13.98 -16.34 3.37
CA PRO A 419 -14.91 -15.69 4.29
C PRO A 419 -14.81 -16.19 5.73
N ASN A 420 -14.38 -17.43 5.96
CA ASN A 420 -14.29 -18.01 7.31
C ASN A 420 -13.17 -17.41 8.16
N ASP A 421 -12.22 -16.73 7.53
CA ASP A 421 -11.13 -16.05 8.24
C ASP A 421 -11.57 -14.68 8.80
N TYR A 422 -12.78 -14.21 8.44
CA TYR A 422 -13.34 -12.93 8.86
C TYR A 422 -14.61 -13.09 9.69
N HIS A 423 -14.78 -12.24 10.68
CA HIS A 423 -16.01 -12.12 11.44
C HIS A 423 -17.17 -11.76 10.51
N ASN A 424 -18.15 -12.65 10.41
CA ASN A 424 -19.31 -12.51 9.52
C ASN A 424 -18.92 -12.36 8.03
N GLY A 425 -17.77 -12.92 7.62
CA GLY A 425 -17.26 -12.80 6.24
C GLY A 425 -18.20 -13.37 5.18
N GLU A 426 -19.07 -14.33 5.53
CA GLU A 426 -20.11 -14.84 4.63
C GLU A 426 -21.13 -13.78 4.17
N ALA A 427 -21.24 -12.67 4.92
CA ALA A 427 -22.08 -11.55 4.56
C ALA A 427 -21.45 -10.63 3.49
N SER A 428 -20.14 -10.73 3.26
CA SER A 428 -19.42 -9.92 2.26
C SER A 428 -19.90 -10.20 0.85
N ALA A 429 -20.17 -9.13 0.09
CA ALA A 429 -20.46 -9.24 -1.34
C ALA A 429 -19.25 -9.74 -2.13
N LEU A 430 -18.04 -9.30 -1.77
CA LEU A 430 -16.81 -9.78 -2.39
C LEU A 430 -16.70 -11.30 -2.27
N PHE A 431 -16.79 -11.84 -1.05
CA PHE A 431 -16.61 -13.28 -0.84
C PHE A 431 -17.74 -14.12 -1.43
N ARG A 432 -18.94 -13.57 -1.58
CA ARG A 432 -20.01 -14.23 -2.35
C ARG A 432 -19.68 -14.41 -3.84
N ALA A 433 -18.76 -13.61 -4.40
CA ALA A 433 -18.32 -13.72 -5.79
C ALA A 433 -17.21 -14.78 -6.01
N LEU A 434 -16.69 -15.41 -4.95
CA LEU A 434 -15.64 -16.43 -5.04
C LEU A 434 -16.04 -17.57 -5.98
N GLY A 435 -15.06 -18.18 -6.65
CA GLY A 435 -15.31 -19.27 -7.59
C GLY A 435 -16.00 -18.83 -8.89
N GLY A 436 -16.09 -17.52 -9.13
CA GLY A 436 -16.67 -16.94 -10.34
C GLY A 436 -18.19 -16.77 -10.30
N HIS A 437 -18.76 -16.60 -9.11
CA HIS A 437 -20.14 -16.13 -8.99
C HIS A 437 -20.24 -14.63 -9.34
N PRO A 438 -21.41 -14.15 -9.81
CA PRO A 438 -21.62 -12.71 -10.01
C PRO A 438 -21.49 -11.96 -8.68
N LEU A 439 -20.95 -10.74 -8.73
CA LEU A 439 -20.96 -9.86 -7.55
C LEU A 439 -22.42 -9.50 -7.21
N ALA A 440 -22.84 -9.68 -5.96
CA ALA A 440 -24.24 -9.47 -5.56
C ALA A 440 -24.66 -7.99 -5.57
#